data_AF-A0AA90YW11-F1
#
_entry.id   AF-A0AA90YW11-F1
#
_cell.length_a   1.000
_cell.length_b   1.000
_cell.length_c   1.000
_cell.angle_alpha   90.00
_cell.angle_beta   90.00
_cell.angle_gamma   90.00
#
_symmetry.space_group_name_H-M   'P 1'
#
loop_
_entity.id
_entity.type
_entity.pdbx_description
1 polymer ?
#
loop_
_entity_poly.entity_id
_entity_poly.type
_entity_poly.pdbx_seq_one_letter_code
_entity_poly.pdbx_strand_id
1 'polypeptide(L)'
;MTEEQMKFRLKYIVEDKDRHGNVRLYYRRHGRKIRLRGPAGSPEFLADYREAAAGLSERKDKSPGVGNVIPRSVRWLCVQYFKSAMFKELDPRTQKVRRTVLERFCKHKNDGDKPFALLQPRHVRIRRDEMSDRPEAANSMVKALRQLYRFALRYDHHDDNPADKVEYLKGNADGFHSWTLGEIEKYEEAYPVGTTARLALALALYTGQRRSDLVQFGKQHIRDGWLVFTQHKGRNRNPVRMEIPIIPELQSVIDQTPTGDLTFLVTAFNRPFTSNGFGNRFRKWCDDAGLPQCSVHGLRKAAAARLAELGCTEQEIMAITGHRTSKEVTRYTRAASQKTRAESALRRMSGEQS
;
A
#
# COMPACT_ATOMS: atom_id res chain seq x y z
N MET A 1 -55.76 12.45 17.13
CA MET A 1 -55.85 11.79 15.81
C MET A 1 -55.08 12.68 14.87
N THR A 2 -54.02 12.31 14.17
CA THR A 2 -53.31 11.07 13.77
C THR A 2 -52.02 11.63 13.13
N GLU A 3 -50.86 11.02 13.04
CA GLU A 3 -50.43 9.63 12.99
C GLU A 3 -48.92 9.66 13.26
N GLU A 4 -48.48 8.78 14.15
CA GLU A 4 -47.07 8.48 14.39
C GLU A 4 -46.32 8.27 13.07
N GLN A 5 -45.26 9.05 12.85
CA GLN A 5 -44.26 8.76 11.84
C GLN A 5 -43.56 7.44 12.22
N MET A 6 -44.14 6.32 11.77
CA MET A 6 -43.43 5.05 11.70
C MET A 6 -42.14 5.27 10.89
N LYS A 7 -41.01 5.35 11.60
CA LYS A 7 -39.67 5.32 11.00
C LYS A 7 -39.44 3.92 10.41
N PHE A 8 -39.94 3.70 9.19
CA PHE A 8 -39.60 2.53 8.40
C PHE A 8 -38.11 2.57 8.05
N ARG A 9 -37.31 1.78 8.76
CA ARG A 9 -35.85 1.72 8.56
C ARG A 9 -35.49 0.71 7.47
N LEU A 10 -36.07 0.90 6.28
CA LEU A 10 -35.74 0.11 5.09
C LEU A 10 -34.33 0.48 4.61
N LYS A 11 -33.50 -0.53 4.36
CA LYS A 11 -32.08 -0.33 4.02
C LYS A 11 -31.93 0.16 2.58
N TYR A 12 -30.88 0.94 2.34
CA TYR A 12 -30.46 1.38 1.00
C TYR A 12 -31.39 2.38 0.31
N ILE A 13 -32.22 3.10 1.05
CA ILE A 13 -33.02 4.20 0.51
C ILE A 13 -32.21 5.50 0.60
N VAL A 14 -32.24 6.28 -0.48
CA VAL A 14 -31.68 7.64 -0.55
C VAL A 14 -32.70 8.59 -1.16
N GLU A 15 -32.71 9.83 -0.68
CA GLU A 15 -33.55 10.90 -1.19
C GLU A 15 -32.72 11.83 -2.08
N ASP A 16 -33.24 12.17 -3.25
CA ASP A 16 -32.64 13.16 -4.13
C ASP A 16 -33.70 14.18 -4.54
N LYS A 17 -33.29 15.44 -4.62
CA LYS A 17 -34.10 16.51 -5.22
C LYS A 17 -33.86 16.54 -6.73
N ASP A 18 -34.93 16.52 -7.51
CA ASP A 18 -34.82 16.71 -8.96
C ASP A 18 -34.53 18.18 -9.32
N ARG A 19 -34.26 18.43 -10.61
CA ARG A 19 -33.99 19.80 -11.15
C ARG A 19 -35.16 20.78 -11.01
N HIS A 20 -36.33 20.31 -10.59
CA HIS A 20 -37.53 21.12 -10.34
C HIS A 20 -37.84 21.21 -8.83
N GLY A 21 -36.94 20.73 -7.95
CA GLY A 21 -37.07 20.81 -6.50
C GLY A 21 -37.87 19.68 -5.85
N ASN A 22 -38.41 18.73 -6.62
CA ASN A 22 -39.22 17.64 -6.05
C ASN A 22 -38.34 16.56 -5.42
N VAL A 23 -38.66 16.17 -4.18
CA VAL A 23 -37.98 15.07 -3.48
C VAL A 23 -38.44 13.74 -4.07
N ARG A 24 -37.48 12.90 -4.47
CA ARG A 24 -37.72 11.56 -5.02
C ARG A 24 -36.92 10.53 -4.24
N LEU A 25 -37.54 9.38 -3.98
CA LEU A 25 -36.93 8.26 -3.26
C LEU A 25 -36.28 7.30 -4.25
N TYR A 26 -35.13 6.76 -3.86
CA TYR A 26 -34.39 5.78 -4.65
C TYR A 26 -33.84 4.65 -3.79
N TYR A 27 -33.80 3.44 -4.35
CA TYR A 27 -33.01 2.34 -3.81
C TYR A 27 -31.61 2.36 -4.43
N ARG A 28 -30.57 2.45 -3.59
CA ARG A 28 -29.16 2.54 -4.01
C ARG A 28 -28.30 1.45 -3.38
N ARG A 29 -27.87 0.49 -4.20
CA ARG A 29 -26.97 -0.60 -3.80
C ARG A 29 -26.05 -0.98 -4.97
N HIS A 30 -24.79 -1.32 -4.68
CA HIS A 30 -23.78 -1.72 -5.69
C HIS A 30 -23.61 -0.72 -6.86
N GLY A 31 -23.68 0.59 -6.58
CA GLY A 31 -23.49 1.64 -7.59
C GLY A 31 -24.68 1.87 -8.53
N ARG A 32 -25.75 1.06 -8.46
CA ARG A 32 -27.00 1.28 -9.18
C ARG A 32 -28.01 2.05 -8.33
N LYS A 33 -28.80 2.88 -8.99
CA LYS A 33 -29.82 3.75 -8.38
C LYS A 33 -31.14 3.54 -9.12
N ILE A 34 -32.14 3.01 -8.42
CA ILE A 34 -33.47 2.70 -8.97
C ILE A 34 -34.49 3.62 -8.30
N ARG A 35 -35.35 4.27 -9.08
CA ARG A 35 -36.39 5.16 -8.55
C ARG A 35 -37.49 4.34 -7.89
N LEU A 36 -37.88 4.73 -6.68
CA LEU A 36 -39.04 4.19 -5.98
C LEU A 36 -40.21 5.16 -6.20
N ARG A 37 -41.32 4.66 -6.75
CA ARG A 37 -42.53 5.45 -7.02
C ARG A 37 -43.42 5.47 -5.79
N GLY A 38 -44.20 6.55 -5.69
CA GLY A 38 -45.15 6.75 -4.59
C GLY A 38 -44.51 7.32 -3.31
N PRO A 39 -45.34 7.74 -2.34
CA PRO A 39 -44.90 8.16 -1.01
C PRO A 39 -44.19 7.03 -0.27
N ALA A 40 -43.28 7.38 0.65
CA ALA A 40 -42.63 6.40 1.52
C ALA A 40 -43.68 5.56 2.27
N GLY A 41 -43.57 4.23 2.18
CA GLY A 41 -44.51 3.30 2.84
C GLY A 41 -45.78 2.96 2.05
N SER A 42 -46.02 3.59 0.90
CA SER A 42 -47.15 3.23 0.02
C SER A 42 -47.02 1.83 -0.59
N PRO A 43 -48.13 1.20 -1.04
CA PRO A 43 -48.09 -0.09 -1.73
C PRO A 43 -47.18 -0.08 -2.97
N GLU A 44 -47.19 1.01 -3.75
CA GLU A 44 -46.37 1.21 -4.93
C GLU A 44 -44.88 1.30 -4.56
N PHE A 45 -44.58 2.03 -3.47
CA PHE A 45 -43.23 2.15 -2.94
C PHE A 45 -42.70 0.80 -2.43
N LEU A 46 -43.52 0.02 -1.73
CA LEU A 46 -43.15 -1.30 -1.21
C LEU A 46 -43.01 -2.34 -2.33
N ALA A 47 -43.79 -2.21 -3.42
CA ALA A 47 -43.63 -3.02 -4.62
C ALA A 47 -42.29 -2.71 -5.32
N ASP A 48 -42.03 -1.44 -5.62
CA ASP A 48 -40.76 -1.01 -6.24
C ASP A 48 -39.56 -1.33 -5.35
N TYR A 49 -39.69 -1.22 -4.02
CA TYR A 49 -38.63 -1.56 -3.07
C TYR A 49 -38.34 -3.06 -3.06
N ARG A 50 -39.38 -3.91 -3.04
CA ARG A 50 -39.21 -5.37 -3.11
C ARG A 50 -38.61 -5.79 -4.45
N GLU A 51 -39.05 -5.21 -5.55
CA GLU A 51 -38.51 -5.45 -6.87
C GLU A 51 -37.04 -5.00 -6.99
N ALA A 52 -36.70 -3.81 -6.49
CA ALA A 52 -35.32 -3.32 -6.48
C ALA A 52 -34.40 -4.16 -5.58
N ALA A 53 -34.91 -4.56 -4.40
CA ALA A 53 -34.17 -5.42 -3.47
C ALA A 53 -33.98 -6.85 -4.03
N ALA A 54 -34.99 -7.41 -4.70
CA ALA A 54 -34.93 -8.72 -5.35
C ALA A 54 -34.05 -8.70 -6.61
N GLY A 55 -34.28 -7.76 -7.53
CA GLY A 55 -33.53 -7.65 -8.79
C GLY A 55 -32.05 -7.34 -8.62
N LEU A 56 -31.66 -6.68 -7.51
CA LEU A 56 -30.26 -6.48 -7.13
C LEU A 56 -29.71 -7.58 -6.21
N SER A 57 -30.56 -8.43 -5.65
CA SER A 57 -30.16 -9.64 -4.91
C SER A 57 -29.97 -10.85 -5.84
N GLU A 58 -30.78 -10.95 -6.91
CA GLU A 58 -30.77 -12.05 -7.87
C GLU A 58 -29.70 -11.93 -8.94
N ARG A 59 -29.28 -10.70 -9.26
CA ARG A 59 -27.95 -10.48 -9.81
C ARG A 59 -26.96 -10.40 -8.66
N LYS A 60 -26.73 -11.54 -7.98
CA LYS A 60 -25.34 -11.89 -7.65
C LYS A 60 -24.58 -11.55 -8.92
N ASP A 61 -23.60 -10.66 -8.83
CA ASP A 61 -22.58 -10.59 -9.87
C ASP A 61 -22.18 -12.03 -10.11
N LYS A 62 -22.71 -12.61 -11.20
CA LYS A 62 -22.05 -13.69 -11.89
C LYS A 62 -20.79 -13.00 -12.35
N SER A 63 -19.82 -12.95 -11.42
CA SER A 63 -18.40 -12.99 -11.74
C SER A 63 -18.36 -13.87 -12.97
N PRO A 64 -17.97 -13.36 -14.15
CA PRO A 64 -18.10 -14.06 -15.41
C PRO A 64 -17.73 -15.49 -15.12
N GLY A 65 -18.73 -16.39 -15.19
CA GLY A 65 -18.61 -17.74 -14.66
C GLY A 65 -17.28 -18.25 -15.16
N VAL A 66 -16.42 -18.73 -14.25
CA VAL A 66 -15.09 -19.22 -14.59
C VAL A 66 -15.28 -20.10 -15.81
N GLY A 67 -15.00 -19.55 -17.01
CA GLY A 67 -15.18 -20.28 -18.24
C GLY A 67 -14.40 -21.56 -18.07
N ASN A 68 -14.98 -22.70 -18.47
CA ASN A 68 -14.41 -24.03 -18.26
C ASN A 68 -12.88 -23.94 -18.32
N VAL A 69 -12.23 -24.06 -17.16
CA VAL A 69 -10.78 -23.84 -17.09
C VAL A 69 -10.15 -24.96 -17.88
N ILE A 70 -9.60 -24.63 -19.05
CA ILE A 70 -9.04 -25.61 -19.97
C ILE A 70 -7.97 -26.42 -19.22
N PRO A 71 -8.11 -27.75 -19.07
CA PRO A 71 -7.12 -28.57 -18.39
C PRO A 71 -5.73 -28.35 -18.99
N ARG A 72 -4.70 -28.37 -18.13
CA ARG A 72 -3.29 -28.16 -18.52
C ARG A 72 -2.98 -26.80 -19.17
N SER A 73 -3.88 -25.82 -19.08
CA SER A 73 -3.63 -24.43 -19.48
C SER A 73 -2.87 -23.63 -18.40
N VAL A 74 -2.30 -22.48 -18.77
CA VAL A 74 -1.66 -21.56 -17.79
C VAL A 74 -2.65 -21.11 -16.71
N ARG A 75 -3.92 -20.86 -17.08
CA ARG A 75 -4.97 -20.50 -16.14
C ARG A 75 -5.27 -21.64 -15.18
N TRP A 76 -5.30 -22.88 -15.67
CA TRP A 76 -5.43 -24.06 -14.82
C TRP A 76 -4.29 -24.13 -13.78
N LEU A 77 -3.04 -23.94 -14.22
CA LEU A 77 -1.88 -23.94 -13.33
C LEU A 77 -1.97 -22.82 -12.28
N CYS A 78 -2.43 -21.63 -12.67
CA CYS A 78 -2.67 -20.52 -11.73
C CYS A 78 -3.72 -20.89 -10.67
N VAL A 79 -4.81 -21.55 -11.07
CA VAL A 79 -5.86 -22.00 -10.13
C VAL A 79 -5.30 -23.03 -9.14
N GLN A 80 -4.49 -23.99 -9.59
CA GLN A 80 -3.82 -24.93 -8.69
C GLN A 80 -2.86 -24.22 -7.73
N TYR A 81 -2.06 -23.31 -8.26
CA TYR A 81 -1.15 -22.50 -7.45
C TYR A 81 -1.89 -21.73 -6.36
N PHE A 82 -3.01 -21.09 -6.68
CA PHE A 82 -3.82 -20.36 -5.69
C PHE A 82 -4.42 -21.23 -4.58
N LYS A 83 -4.59 -22.54 -4.81
CA LYS A 83 -5.08 -23.50 -3.81
C LYS A 83 -3.95 -24.08 -2.95
N SER A 84 -2.70 -24.03 -3.44
CA SER A 84 -1.52 -24.62 -2.80
C SER A 84 -1.17 -23.98 -1.45
N ALA A 85 -0.52 -24.75 -0.58
CA ALA A 85 0.07 -24.25 0.67
C ALA A 85 1.10 -23.15 0.39
N MET A 86 1.95 -23.33 -0.63
CA MET A 86 2.93 -22.34 -1.09
C MET A 86 2.35 -20.94 -1.36
N PHE A 87 1.10 -20.85 -1.82
CA PHE A 87 0.43 -19.57 -2.02
C PHE A 87 -0.26 -19.07 -0.74
N LYS A 88 -0.91 -19.97 0.00
CA LYS A 88 -1.63 -19.65 1.23
C LYS A 88 -0.73 -19.15 2.36
N GLU A 89 0.52 -19.60 2.42
CA GLU A 89 1.53 -19.13 3.39
C GLU A 89 2.04 -17.71 3.11
N LEU A 90 1.78 -17.16 1.91
CA LEU A 90 2.22 -15.80 1.59
C LEU A 90 1.39 -14.78 2.36
N ASP A 91 2.00 -13.63 2.64
CA ASP A 91 1.27 -12.49 3.17
C ASP A 91 0.05 -12.13 2.29
N PRO A 92 -1.12 -11.81 2.86
CA PRO A 92 -2.34 -11.52 2.09
C PRO A 92 -2.17 -10.46 1.00
N ARG A 93 -1.33 -9.44 1.21
CA ARG A 93 -1.03 -8.45 0.18
C ARG A 93 -0.24 -9.06 -0.97
N THR A 94 0.71 -9.93 -0.65
CA THR A 94 1.50 -10.67 -1.66
C THR A 94 0.60 -11.60 -2.47
N GLN A 95 -0.33 -12.31 -1.82
CA GLN A 95 -1.35 -13.13 -2.51
C GLN A 95 -2.15 -12.28 -3.50
N LYS A 96 -2.69 -11.14 -3.04
CA LYS A 96 -3.49 -10.23 -3.88
C LYS A 96 -2.70 -9.74 -5.10
N VAL A 97 -1.50 -9.19 -4.89
CA VAL A 97 -0.67 -8.67 -5.99
C VAL A 97 -0.30 -9.77 -6.97
N ARG A 98 0.15 -10.93 -6.49
CA ARG A 98 0.54 -12.05 -7.35
C ARG A 98 -0.63 -12.56 -8.17
N ARG A 99 -1.82 -12.70 -7.56
CA ARG A 99 -3.06 -13.05 -8.26
C ARG A 99 -3.38 -12.03 -9.35
N THR A 100 -3.39 -10.74 -9.05
CA THR A 100 -3.66 -9.69 -10.05
C THR A 100 -2.71 -9.75 -11.25
N VAL A 101 -1.41 -9.97 -11.01
CA VAL A 101 -0.41 -10.05 -12.08
C VAL A 101 -0.63 -11.29 -12.95
N LEU A 102 -0.84 -12.47 -12.35
CA LEU A 102 -1.09 -13.71 -13.09
C LEU A 102 -2.42 -13.68 -13.85
N GLU A 103 -3.47 -13.10 -13.26
CA GLU A 103 -4.75 -12.93 -13.95
C GLU A 103 -4.64 -11.98 -15.14
N ARG A 104 -3.86 -10.89 -15.01
CA ARG A 104 -3.57 -9.98 -16.12
C ARG A 104 -2.82 -10.71 -17.23
N PHE A 105 -1.80 -11.50 -16.88
CA PHE A 105 -1.09 -12.34 -17.84
C PHE A 105 -2.05 -13.29 -18.56
N CYS A 106 -2.89 -14.02 -17.81
CA CYS A 106 -3.84 -14.98 -18.39
C CYS A 106 -4.86 -14.32 -19.35
N LYS A 107 -5.25 -13.07 -19.09
CA LYS A 107 -6.17 -12.32 -19.95
C LYS A 107 -5.48 -11.76 -21.20
N HIS A 108 -4.17 -11.56 -21.17
CA HIS A 108 -3.44 -10.88 -22.24
C HIS A 108 -3.28 -11.79 -23.48
N LYS A 109 -3.95 -11.43 -24.59
CA LYS A 109 -4.05 -12.24 -25.83
C LYS A 109 -4.31 -13.74 -25.55
N ASN A 110 -5.22 -14.02 -24.61
CA ASN A 110 -5.62 -15.36 -24.18
C ASN A 110 -4.46 -16.30 -23.78
N ASP A 111 -3.36 -15.77 -23.23
CA ASP A 111 -2.25 -16.61 -22.75
C ASP A 111 -2.66 -17.60 -21.65
N GLY A 112 -3.73 -17.29 -20.91
CA GLY A 112 -4.27 -18.16 -19.89
C GLY A 112 -4.78 -19.49 -20.43
N ASP A 113 -5.26 -19.52 -21.67
CA ASP A 113 -5.93 -20.68 -22.26
C ASP A 113 -4.93 -21.61 -22.98
N LYS A 114 -3.69 -21.14 -23.16
CA LYS A 114 -2.60 -21.88 -23.81
C LYS A 114 -2.02 -22.94 -22.87
N PRO A 115 -1.50 -24.07 -23.41
CA PRO A 115 -0.88 -25.11 -22.60
C PRO A 115 0.33 -24.59 -21.82
N PHE A 116 0.36 -24.78 -20.49
CA PHE A 116 1.48 -24.31 -19.68
C PHE A 116 2.79 -25.05 -20.01
N ALA A 117 2.70 -26.31 -20.46
CA ALA A 117 3.85 -27.12 -20.81
C ALA A 117 4.63 -26.62 -22.05
N LEU A 118 3.98 -25.80 -22.89
CA LEU A 118 4.58 -25.24 -24.10
C LEU A 118 5.06 -23.80 -23.92
N LEU A 119 4.97 -23.24 -22.70
CA LEU A 119 5.50 -21.91 -22.43
C LEU A 119 7.03 -21.96 -22.47
N GLN A 120 7.63 -21.10 -23.29
CA GLN A 120 9.08 -21.04 -23.49
C GLN A 120 9.63 -19.66 -23.12
N PRO A 121 10.95 -19.54 -22.84
CA PRO A 121 11.55 -18.25 -22.50
C PRO A 121 11.27 -17.16 -23.53
N ARG A 122 11.25 -17.50 -24.83
CA ARG A 122 10.92 -16.56 -25.92
C ARG A 122 9.52 -15.94 -25.78
N HIS A 123 8.52 -16.72 -25.35
CA HIS A 123 7.16 -16.23 -25.19
C HIS A 123 7.09 -15.22 -24.03
N VAL A 124 7.81 -15.51 -22.94
CA VAL A 124 7.89 -14.61 -21.78
C VAL A 124 8.66 -13.32 -22.13
N ARG A 125 9.74 -13.40 -22.93
CA ARG A 125 10.47 -12.21 -23.43
C ARG A 125 9.57 -11.31 -24.27
N ILE A 126 8.79 -11.87 -25.21
CA ILE A 126 7.82 -11.09 -26.01
C ILE A 126 6.87 -10.31 -25.09
N ARG A 127 6.29 -10.96 -24.08
CA ARG A 127 5.35 -10.27 -23.17
C ARG A 127 6.04 -9.25 -22.26
N ARG A 128 7.28 -9.50 -21.86
CA ARG A 128 8.09 -8.54 -21.09
C ARG A 128 8.35 -7.29 -21.93
N ASP A 129 8.75 -7.47 -23.19
CA ASP A 129 9.17 -6.38 -24.08
C ASP A 129 7.99 -5.56 -24.60
N GLU A 130 6.79 -6.15 -24.68
CA GLU A 130 5.52 -5.42 -24.87
C GLU A 130 5.22 -4.39 -23.76
N MET A 131 5.87 -4.51 -22.60
CA MET A 131 5.79 -3.56 -21.48
C MET A 131 7.12 -2.83 -21.24
N SER A 132 7.93 -2.67 -22.28
CA SER A 132 9.23 -1.97 -22.19
C SER A 132 9.10 -0.51 -21.74
N ASP A 133 7.96 0.13 -22.04
CA ASP A 133 7.55 1.45 -21.52
C ASP A 133 7.34 1.45 -19.99
N ARG A 134 7.11 0.28 -19.39
CA ARG A 134 6.85 0.09 -17.96
C ARG A 134 7.71 -1.06 -17.38
N PRO A 135 9.04 -0.87 -17.25
CA PRO A 135 9.97 -1.93 -16.87
C PRO A 135 9.62 -2.65 -15.56
N GLU A 136 9.16 -1.93 -14.54
CA GLU A 136 8.81 -2.53 -13.25
C GLU A 136 7.56 -3.43 -13.31
N ALA A 137 6.60 -3.09 -14.17
CA ALA A 137 5.43 -3.94 -14.41
C ALA A 137 5.84 -5.20 -15.18
N ALA A 138 6.71 -5.06 -16.18
CA ALA A 138 7.29 -6.17 -16.93
C ALA A 138 8.03 -7.15 -16.00
N ASN A 139 8.93 -6.61 -15.19
CA ASN A 139 9.70 -7.38 -14.21
C ASN A 139 8.82 -8.05 -13.16
N SER A 140 7.73 -7.40 -12.75
CA SER A 140 6.75 -7.97 -11.82
C SER A 140 6.02 -9.17 -12.43
N MET A 141 5.70 -9.13 -13.73
CA MET A 141 5.13 -10.27 -14.44
C MET A 141 6.12 -11.43 -14.54
N VAL A 142 7.37 -11.19 -14.93
CA VAL A 142 8.41 -12.22 -14.96
C VAL A 142 8.59 -12.86 -13.57
N LYS A 143 8.65 -12.05 -12.50
CA LYS A 143 8.72 -12.54 -11.11
C LYS A 143 7.53 -13.43 -10.73
N ALA A 144 6.32 -13.06 -11.15
CA ALA A 144 5.12 -13.84 -10.86
C ALA A 144 5.13 -15.19 -11.59
N LEU A 145 5.53 -15.20 -12.88
CA LEU A 145 5.66 -16.43 -13.67
C LEU A 145 6.75 -17.35 -13.14
N ARG A 146 7.92 -16.80 -12.77
CA ARG A 146 8.98 -17.57 -12.11
C ARG A 146 8.46 -18.30 -10.88
N GLN A 147 7.66 -17.61 -10.07
CA GLN A 147 7.11 -18.23 -8.87
C GLN A 147 6.02 -19.26 -9.18
N LEU A 148 5.21 -19.03 -10.21
CA LEU A 148 4.21 -20.01 -10.67
C LEU A 148 4.87 -21.31 -11.13
N TYR A 149 5.96 -21.22 -11.90
CA TYR A 149 6.69 -22.40 -12.38
C TYR A 149 7.58 -23.04 -11.29
N ARG A 150 8.03 -22.29 -10.27
CA ARG A 150 8.59 -22.91 -9.05
C ARG A 150 7.58 -23.76 -8.30
N PHE A 151 6.31 -23.32 -8.27
CA PHE A 151 5.23 -24.17 -7.77
C PHE A 151 5.03 -25.39 -8.68
N ALA A 152 5.01 -25.19 -9.99
CA ALA A 152 4.84 -26.30 -10.94
C ALA A 152 5.94 -27.38 -10.78
N LEU A 153 7.19 -26.96 -10.61
CA LEU A 153 8.33 -27.85 -10.32
C LEU A 153 8.16 -28.62 -9.01
N ARG A 154 7.78 -27.93 -7.93
CA ARG A 154 7.67 -28.56 -6.59
C ARG A 154 6.48 -29.50 -6.43
N TYR A 155 5.49 -29.38 -7.30
CA TYR A 155 4.26 -30.17 -7.28
C TYR A 155 4.16 -31.07 -8.52
N ASP A 156 5.31 -31.35 -9.18
CA ASP A 156 5.44 -32.28 -10.30
C ASP A 156 4.46 -32.01 -11.47
N HIS A 157 4.12 -30.73 -11.68
CA HIS A 157 3.31 -30.30 -12.81
C HIS A 157 4.15 -30.01 -14.06
N HIS A 158 5.43 -29.67 -13.89
CA HIS A 158 6.34 -29.30 -14.98
C HIS A 158 7.81 -29.48 -14.58
N ASP A 159 8.69 -29.84 -15.52
CA ASP A 159 10.10 -30.20 -15.23
C ASP A 159 11.10 -29.03 -15.36
N ASP A 160 10.66 -27.89 -15.90
CA ASP A 160 11.50 -26.69 -16.08
C ASP A 160 10.80 -25.39 -15.63
N ASN A 161 11.57 -24.33 -15.41
CA ASN A 161 11.07 -22.98 -15.24
C ASN A 161 11.50 -22.07 -16.40
N PRO A 162 10.68 -21.93 -17.46
CA PRO A 162 11.03 -21.09 -18.61
C PRO A 162 11.21 -19.62 -18.25
N ALA A 163 10.56 -19.13 -17.18
CA ALA A 163 10.65 -17.73 -16.77
C ALA A 163 11.95 -17.41 -16.01
N ASP A 164 12.65 -18.41 -15.44
CA ASP A 164 13.95 -18.19 -14.77
C ASP A 164 15.05 -17.82 -15.79
N LYS A 165 14.90 -18.25 -17.06
CA LYS A 165 15.79 -17.97 -18.20
C LYS A 165 15.57 -16.60 -18.87
N VAL A 166 14.76 -15.74 -18.26
CA VAL A 166 14.36 -14.44 -18.84
C VAL A 166 14.86 -13.31 -17.96
N GLU A 167 15.67 -12.43 -18.53
CA GLU A 167 16.29 -11.31 -17.86
C GLU A 167 15.24 -10.25 -17.48
N TYR A 168 15.55 -9.45 -16.46
CA TYR A 168 14.75 -8.27 -16.14
C TYR A 168 15.15 -7.10 -17.04
N LEU A 169 14.18 -6.25 -17.36
CA LEU A 169 14.44 -4.95 -17.94
C LEU A 169 15.13 -4.05 -16.90
N LYS A 170 16.03 -3.17 -17.35
CA LYS A 170 16.64 -2.16 -16.47
C LYS A 170 15.54 -1.20 -15.99
N GLY A 171 15.38 -1.11 -14.67
CA GLY A 171 14.47 -0.17 -14.01
C GLY A 171 15.17 1.12 -13.63
N ASN A 172 14.46 2.00 -12.92
CA ASN A 172 15.04 3.21 -12.35
C ASN A 172 16.09 2.82 -11.27
N ALA A 173 17.36 3.10 -11.55
CA ALA A 173 18.49 2.77 -10.67
C ALA A 173 18.43 3.53 -9.33
N ASP A 174 17.92 4.76 -9.33
CA ASP A 174 17.85 5.64 -8.16
C ASP A 174 16.62 5.32 -7.30
N GLY A 175 15.58 4.75 -7.92
CA GLY A 175 14.32 4.40 -7.27
C GLY A 175 13.53 5.64 -6.88
N PHE A 176 12.94 5.65 -5.68
CA PHE A 176 12.20 6.82 -5.20
C PHE A 176 13.13 7.98 -4.87
N HIS A 177 12.72 9.20 -5.25
CA HIS A 177 13.35 10.45 -4.85
C HIS A 177 13.56 10.52 -3.32
N SER A 178 14.75 10.92 -2.89
CA SER A 178 15.05 11.18 -1.48
C SER A 178 14.85 12.67 -1.25
N TRP A 179 14.12 13.02 -0.18
CA TRP A 179 13.83 14.44 0.09
C TRP A 179 15.12 15.19 0.43
N THR A 180 15.23 16.42 -0.06
CA THR A 180 16.27 17.37 0.33
C THR A 180 15.84 18.17 1.57
N LEU A 181 16.78 18.85 2.23
CA LEU A 181 16.46 19.73 3.36
C LEU A 181 15.52 20.87 2.94
N GLY A 182 15.78 21.52 1.81
CA GLY A 182 14.89 22.57 1.30
C GLY A 182 13.48 22.07 0.93
N GLU A 183 13.33 20.83 0.48
CA GLU A 183 12.01 20.22 0.26
C GLU A 183 11.29 19.91 1.57
N ILE A 184 12.03 19.49 2.59
CA ILE A 184 11.49 19.31 3.95
C ILE A 184 11.00 20.67 4.45
N GLU A 185 11.86 21.69 4.48
CA GLU A 185 11.56 23.07 4.91
C GLU A 185 10.31 23.62 4.22
N LYS A 186 10.24 23.54 2.89
CA LYS A 186 9.06 23.96 2.12
C LYS A 186 7.78 23.23 2.52
N TYR A 187 7.87 21.94 2.85
CA TYR A 187 6.72 21.18 3.35
C TYR A 187 6.34 21.61 4.77
N GLU A 188 7.31 21.93 5.63
CA GLU A 188 7.06 22.44 6.99
C GLU A 188 6.38 23.81 6.96
N GLU A 189 6.79 24.69 6.04
CA GLU A 189 6.17 26.00 5.80
C GLU A 189 4.72 25.87 5.33
N ALA A 190 4.45 24.95 4.39
CA ALA A 190 3.10 24.69 3.90
C ALA A 190 2.19 24.02 4.95
N TYR A 191 2.77 23.28 5.89
CA TYR A 191 2.04 22.52 6.90
C TYR A 191 2.62 22.75 8.30
N PRO A 192 2.12 23.76 9.04
CA PRO A 192 2.61 24.07 10.37
C PRO A 192 2.29 22.97 11.39
N VAL A 193 2.95 23.05 12.55
CA VAL A 193 2.67 22.20 13.72
C VAL A 193 1.20 22.29 14.11
N GLY A 194 0.61 21.16 14.48
CA GLY A 194 -0.83 21.00 14.71
C GLY A 194 -1.60 20.42 13.53
N THR A 195 -0.98 20.33 12.34
CA THR A 195 -1.60 19.65 11.18
C THR A 195 -1.23 18.17 11.12
N THR A 196 -2.16 17.32 10.64
CA THR A 196 -1.87 15.89 10.40
C THR A 196 -0.74 15.68 9.39
N ALA A 197 -0.58 16.60 8.43
CA ALA A 197 0.48 16.57 7.43
C ALA A 197 1.86 16.76 8.08
N ARG A 198 1.98 17.72 9.02
CA ARG A 198 3.20 17.97 9.80
C ARG A 198 3.56 16.79 10.69
N LEU A 199 2.59 16.25 11.43
CA LEU A 199 2.78 15.07 12.26
C LEU A 199 3.24 13.85 11.45
N ALA A 200 2.67 13.65 10.26
CA ALA A 200 3.07 12.57 9.36
C ALA A 200 4.53 12.69 8.90
N LEU A 201 4.99 13.91 8.61
CA LEU A 201 6.38 14.19 8.27
C LEU A 201 7.30 13.90 9.45
N ALA A 202 6.98 14.42 10.64
CA ALA A 202 7.76 14.24 11.85
C ALA A 202 7.91 12.75 12.21
N LEU A 203 6.81 12.00 12.25
CA LEU A 203 6.85 10.56 12.50
C LEU A 203 7.72 9.83 11.47
N ALA A 204 7.63 10.20 10.18
CA ALA A 204 8.43 9.56 9.14
C ALA A 204 9.93 9.85 9.26
N LEU A 205 10.32 11.10 9.55
CA LEU A 205 11.71 11.52 9.64
C LEU A 205 12.39 11.04 10.92
N TYR A 206 11.75 11.21 12.08
CA TYR A 206 12.35 10.87 13.37
C TYR A 206 12.40 9.37 13.63
N THR A 207 11.45 8.59 13.10
CA THR A 207 11.46 7.13 13.28
C THR A 207 12.10 6.39 12.12
N GLY A 208 12.18 7.01 10.93
CA GLY A 208 12.63 6.37 9.70
C GLY A 208 11.76 5.19 9.25
N GLN A 209 10.53 5.05 9.75
CA GLN A 209 9.71 3.86 9.54
C GLN A 209 8.91 3.87 8.24
N ARG A 210 8.47 2.68 7.79
CA ARG A 210 7.75 2.58 6.53
C ARG A 210 6.33 3.10 6.73
N ARG A 211 5.73 3.58 5.65
CA ARG A 211 4.32 3.99 5.60
C ARG A 211 3.33 3.01 6.25
N SER A 212 3.57 1.70 6.13
CA SER A 212 2.72 0.67 6.77
C SER A 212 2.82 0.64 8.28
N ASP A 213 3.92 1.13 8.84
CA ASP A 213 4.19 1.21 10.27
C ASP A 213 3.68 2.54 10.83
N LEU A 214 3.94 3.66 10.12
CA LEU A 214 3.50 5.01 10.53
C LEU A 214 2.01 5.09 10.83
N VAL A 215 1.17 4.44 10.00
CA VAL A 215 -0.29 4.42 10.17
C VAL A 215 -0.77 3.52 11.30
N GLN A 216 0.14 2.84 12.01
CA GLN A 216 -0.17 2.01 13.17
C GLN A 216 0.24 2.68 14.48
N PHE A 217 1.15 3.66 14.45
CA PHE A 217 1.61 4.35 15.65
C PHE A 217 0.47 5.06 16.35
N GLY A 218 0.48 4.98 17.67
CA GLY A 218 -0.55 5.46 18.58
C GLY A 218 -0.05 5.38 20.02
N LYS A 219 -0.82 5.94 20.95
CA LYS A 219 -0.44 6.10 22.36
C LYS A 219 -0.05 4.77 23.02
N GLN A 220 -0.69 3.68 22.65
CA GLN A 220 -0.42 2.32 23.12
C GLN A 220 0.99 1.79 22.79
N HIS A 221 1.69 2.43 21.85
CA HIS A 221 3.07 2.09 21.50
C HIS A 221 4.10 2.88 22.30
N ILE A 222 3.67 3.89 23.08
CA ILE A 222 4.58 4.69 23.90
C ILE A 222 4.74 4.03 25.27
N ARG A 223 6.00 3.82 25.70
CA ARG A 223 6.36 3.33 27.03
C ARG A 223 7.60 4.07 27.51
N ASP A 224 7.50 4.78 28.63
CA ASP A 224 8.63 5.46 29.28
C ASP A 224 9.45 6.37 28.34
N GLY A 225 8.78 7.07 27.41
CA GLY A 225 9.41 7.92 26.40
C GLY A 225 9.93 7.19 25.15
N TRP A 226 9.66 5.88 25.01
CA TRP A 226 10.06 5.08 23.86
C TRP A 226 8.86 4.66 23.03
N LEU A 227 9.03 4.68 21.70
CA LEU A 227 8.11 4.10 20.74
C LEU A 227 8.47 2.62 20.51
N VAL A 228 7.65 1.72 21.05
CA VAL A 228 7.85 0.26 21.06
C VAL A 228 6.86 -0.41 20.10
N PHE A 229 7.37 -1.09 19.07
CA PHE A 229 6.52 -1.73 18.06
C PHE A 229 7.23 -2.88 17.33
N THR A 230 6.48 -3.65 16.55
CA THR A 230 7.04 -4.62 15.59
C THR A 230 6.75 -4.15 14.17
N GLN A 231 7.77 -4.08 13.32
CA GLN A 231 7.59 -3.65 11.93
C GLN A 231 6.53 -4.52 11.21
N HIS A 232 5.56 -3.89 10.58
CA HIS A 232 4.45 -4.53 9.87
C HIS A 232 4.96 -5.44 8.75
N LYS A 233 5.96 -4.99 7.99
CA LYS A 233 6.50 -5.79 6.88
C LYS A 233 7.35 -6.92 7.44
N GLY A 234 6.95 -8.16 7.16
CA GLY A 234 7.71 -9.35 7.57
C GLY A 234 7.35 -9.90 8.94
N ARG A 235 6.48 -9.26 9.72
CA ARG A 235 6.10 -9.69 11.08
C ARG A 235 5.67 -11.16 11.20
N ASN A 236 4.99 -11.69 10.19
CA ASN A 236 4.45 -13.05 10.21
C ASN A 236 5.53 -14.14 9.96
N ARG A 237 6.74 -13.75 9.55
CA ARG A 237 7.81 -14.69 9.20
C ARG A 237 9.12 -14.39 9.92
N ASN A 238 9.50 -13.12 9.92
CA ASN A 238 10.76 -12.62 10.47
C ASN A 238 10.47 -11.30 11.21
N PRO A 239 9.84 -11.36 12.39
CA PRO A 239 9.49 -10.15 13.14
C PRO A 239 10.74 -9.33 13.48
N VAL A 240 10.60 -8.01 13.40
CA VAL A 240 11.63 -7.05 13.82
C VAL A 240 10.98 -6.15 14.84
N ARG A 241 11.29 -6.39 16.11
CA ARG A 241 10.88 -5.54 17.23
C ARG A 241 11.83 -4.35 17.30
N MET A 242 11.26 -3.16 17.46
CA MET A 242 11.96 -1.89 17.49
C MET A 242 11.55 -1.13 18.73
N GLU A 243 12.51 -0.43 19.31
CA GLU A 243 12.32 0.55 20.36
C GLU A 243 13.10 1.78 19.95
N ILE A 244 12.41 2.91 19.77
CA ILE A 244 13.00 4.15 19.28
C ILE A 244 12.66 5.25 20.30
N PRO A 245 13.64 5.99 20.83
CA PRO A 245 13.35 7.06 21.77
C PRO A 245 12.54 8.17 21.08
N ILE A 246 11.52 8.67 21.77
CA ILE A 246 10.76 9.83 21.32
C ILE A 246 11.48 11.06 21.84
N ILE A 247 12.14 11.78 20.94
CA ILE A 247 12.82 13.03 21.28
C ILE A 247 11.79 14.15 21.57
N PRO A 248 12.15 15.18 22.35
CA PRO A 248 11.23 16.25 22.74
C PRO A 248 10.52 16.93 21.57
N GLU A 249 11.19 17.09 20.43
CA GLU A 249 10.62 17.71 19.23
C GLU A 249 9.50 16.86 18.64
N LEU A 250 9.68 15.53 18.56
CA LEU A 250 8.63 14.63 18.09
C LEU A 250 7.46 14.61 19.08
N GLN A 251 7.74 14.57 20.38
CA GLN A 251 6.71 14.60 21.42
C GLN A 251 5.87 15.88 21.33
N SER A 252 6.52 17.04 21.19
CA SER A 252 5.87 18.34 21.03
C SER A 252 4.94 18.38 19.80
N VAL A 253 5.35 17.81 18.66
CA VAL A 253 4.50 17.73 17.47
C VAL A 253 3.31 16.79 17.69
N ILE A 254 3.50 15.68 18.40
CA ILE A 254 2.41 14.75 18.75
C ILE A 254 1.37 15.45 19.64
N ASP A 255 1.83 16.16 20.68
CA ASP A 255 0.97 16.79 21.68
C ASP A 255 0.15 17.96 21.10
N GLN A 256 0.75 18.71 20.16
CA GLN A 256 0.10 19.85 19.53
C GLN A 256 -0.83 19.48 18.36
N THR A 257 -0.81 18.22 17.89
CA THR A 257 -1.60 17.79 16.73
C THR A 257 -2.81 16.96 17.17
N PRO A 258 -4.02 17.22 16.65
CA PRO A 258 -5.16 16.36 16.88
C PRO A 258 -4.88 14.93 16.41
N THR A 259 -4.98 13.97 17.34
CA THR A 259 -4.76 12.54 17.10
C THR A 259 -6.04 11.75 17.38
N GLY A 260 -6.12 10.52 16.86
CA GLY A 260 -7.19 9.59 17.22
C GLY A 260 -6.86 8.79 18.48
N ASP A 261 -7.87 8.08 19.00
CA ASP A 261 -7.73 7.27 20.21
C ASP A 261 -6.71 6.14 20.05
N LEU A 262 -6.73 5.46 18.90
CA LEU A 262 -5.88 4.29 18.62
C LEU A 262 -4.63 4.61 17.80
N THR A 263 -4.66 5.65 16.97
CA THR A 263 -3.55 5.96 16.06
C THR A 263 -3.35 7.46 15.97
N PHE A 264 -2.10 7.90 15.92
CA PHE A 264 -1.75 9.30 15.76
C PHE A 264 -2.25 9.87 14.43
N LEU A 265 -2.16 9.08 13.35
CA LEU A 265 -2.55 9.52 12.01
C LEU A 265 -3.99 9.10 11.69
N VAL A 266 -4.91 10.07 11.72
CA VAL A 266 -6.32 9.88 11.38
C VAL A 266 -6.77 10.72 10.20
N THR A 267 -7.80 10.23 9.50
CA THR A 267 -8.52 10.96 8.45
C THR A 267 -9.33 12.11 9.04
N ALA A 268 -9.86 12.99 8.17
CA ALA A 268 -10.76 14.07 8.57
C ALA A 268 -12.05 13.59 9.30
N PHE A 269 -12.39 12.31 9.19
CA PHE A 269 -13.52 11.68 9.90
C PHE A 269 -13.09 10.96 11.19
N ASN A 270 -11.90 11.27 11.72
CA ASN A 270 -11.29 10.65 12.89
C ASN A 270 -11.17 9.11 12.79
N ARG A 271 -10.96 8.58 11.58
CA ARG A 271 -10.70 7.15 11.34
C ARG A 271 -9.22 6.91 11.08
N PRO A 272 -8.61 5.84 11.64
CA PRO A 272 -7.24 5.46 11.30
C PRO A 272 -7.04 5.32 9.80
N PHE A 273 -5.91 5.81 9.29
CA PHE A 273 -5.60 5.62 7.88
C PHE A 273 -5.30 4.16 7.55
N THR A 274 -5.77 3.72 6.38
CA THR A 274 -5.15 2.54 5.73
C THR A 274 -3.80 2.94 5.13
N SER A 275 -2.84 2.01 5.03
CA SER A 275 -1.53 2.31 4.44
C SER A 275 -1.61 2.92 3.03
N ASN A 276 -2.50 2.40 2.17
CA ASN A 276 -2.68 2.97 0.83
C ASN A 276 -3.39 4.34 0.87
N GLY A 277 -4.42 4.49 1.70
CA GLY A 277 -5.14 5.76 1.85
C GLY A 277 -4.24 6.88 2.36
N PHE A 278 -3.39 6.59 3.35
CA PHE A 278 -2.37 7.53 3.82
C PHE A 278 -1.38 7.89 2.72
N GLY A 279 -0.91 6.91 1.92
CA GLY A 279 -0.01 7.20 0.80
C GLY A 279 -0.61 8.16 -0.22
N ASN A 280 -1.88 7.97 -0.58
CA ASN A 280 -2.59 8.86 -1.50
C ASN A 280 -2.81 10.25 -0.89
N ARG A 281 -3.15 10.31 0.41
CA ARG A 281 -3.32 11.59 1.12
C ARG A 281 -2.01 12.35 1.22
N PHE A 282 -0.90 11.66 1.51
CA PHE A 282 0.43 12.26 1.59
C PHE A 282 0.90 12.79 0.24
N ARG A 283 0.66 12.04 -0.85
CA ARG A 283 0.89 12.52 -2.23
C ARG A 283 0.15 13.84 -2.47
N LYS A 284 -1.14 13.91 -2.12
CA LYS A 284 -1.91 15.14 -2.23
C LYS A 284 -1.30 16.28 -1.40
N TRP A 285 -0.85 16.03 -0.18
CA TRP A 285 -0.16 17.06 0.61
C TRP A 285 1.12 17.56 -0.07
N CYS A 286 1.93 16.67 -0.64
CA CYS A 286 3.10 17.06 -1.42
C CYS A 286 2.71 17.88 -2.65
N ASP A 287 1.67 17.49 -3.40
CA ASP A 287 1.19 18.23 -4.57
C ASP A 287 0.73 19.65 -4.19
N ASP A 288 -0.09 19.74 -3.14
CA ASP A 288 -0.64 21.01 -2.63
C ASP A 288 0.48 21.94 -2.10
N ALA A 289 1.61 21.39 -1.64
CA ALA A 289 2.82 22.14 -1.24
C ALA A 289 3.80 22.42 -2.40
N GLY A 290 3.44 22.09 -3.65
CA GLY A 290 4.30 22.29 -4.82
C GLY A 290 5.55 21.40 -4.79
N LEU A 291 5.41 20.16 -4.34
CA LEU A 291 6.45 19.12 -4.26
C LEU A 291 6.03 17.83 -5.02
N PRO A 292 5.71 17.91 -6.33
CA PRO A 292 5.23 16.78 -7.16
C PRO A 292 6.18 15.57 -7.21
N GLN A 293 7.47 15.76 -6.96
CA GLN A 293 8.50 14.72 -6.94
C GLN A 293 8.58 13.96 -5.60
N CYS A 294 8.06 14.55 -4.52
CA CYS A 294 8.22 14.05 -3.17
C CYS A 294 7.15 13.02 -2.79
N SER A 295 7.51 12.01 -1.99
CA SER A 295 6.55 11.03 -1.47
C SER A 295 6.96 10.51 -0.11
N VAL A 296 6.01 9.94 0.64
CA VAL A 296 6.29 9.35 1.97
C VAL A 296 7.37 8.24 1.92
N HIS A 297 7.54 7.56 0.79
CA HIS A 297 8.59 6.54 0.66
C HIS A 297 9.99 7.16 0.61
N GLY A 298 10.11 8.38 0.05
CA GLY A 298 11.34 9.15 0.03
C GLY A 298 11.82 9.58 1.41
N LEU A 299 10.90 9.78 2.37
CA LEU A 299 11.25 10.23 3.73
C LEU A 299 12.08 9.22 4.50
N ARG A 300 11.88 7.91 4.29
CA ARG A 300 12.72 6.89 4.92
C ARG A 300 14.17 6.96 4.43
N LYS A 301 14.37 7.30 3.15
CA LYS A 301 15.72 7.53 2.61
C LYS A 301 16.30 8.83 3.19
N ALA A 302 15.51 9.89 3.23
CA ALA A 302 15.92 11.18 3.80
C ALA A 302 16.29 11.06 5.28
N ALA A 303 15.53 10.32 6.08
CA ALA A 303 15.85 10.04 7.48
C ALA A 303 17.21 9.34 7.63
N ALA A 304 17.46 8.29 6.83
CA ALA A 304 18.73 7.57 6.86
C ALA A 304 19.91 8.44 6.38
N ALA A 305 19.69 9.27 5.34
CA ALA A 305 20.69 10.20 4.84
C ALA A 305 21.04 11.27 5.89
N ARG A 306 20.02 11.88 6.51
CA ARG A 306 20.20 12.89 7.57
C ARG A 306 20.98 12.34 8.76
N LEU A 307 20.66 11.13 9.21
CA LEU A 307 21.44 10.48 10.29
C LEU A 307 22.91 10.26 9.87
N ALA A 308 23.16 9.89 8.62
CA ALA A 308 24.54 9.74 8.13
C ALA A 308 25.27 11.09 8.03
N GLU A 309 24.58 12.16 7.65
CA GLU A 309 25.12 13.53 7.64
C GLU A 309 25.43 14.06 9.04
N LEU A 310 24.68 13.62 10.05
CA LEU A 310 24.96 13.87 11.48
C LEU A 310 26.13 13.01 12.00
N GLY A 311 26.76 12.19 11.16
CA GLY A 311 27.88 11.35 11.53
C GLY A 311 27.50 10.04 12.22
N CYS A 312 26.21 9.66 12.23
CA CYS A 312 25.80 8.36 12.73
C CYS A 312 26.43 7.23 11.90
N THR A 313 26.92 6.23 12.61
CA THR A 313 27.41 4.97 12.05
C THR A 313 26.28 4.20 11.36
N GLU A 314 26.64 3.28 10.45
CA GLU A 314 25.64 2.42 9.79
C GLU A 314 24.82 1.62 10.82
N GLN A 315 25.43 1.21 11.94
CA GLN A 315 24.76 0.46 13.01
C GLN A 315 23.70 1.30 13.74
N GLU A 316 24.00 2.56 14.07
CA GLU A 316 23.03 3.49 14.67
C GLU A 316 21.85 3.76 13.71
N ILE A 317 22.15 3.97 12.43
CA ILE A 317 21.12 4.15 11.40
C ILE A 317 20.26 2.89 11.27
N MET A 318 20.87 1.70 11.31
CA MET A 318 20.15 0.43 11.30
C MET A 318 19.28 0.24 12.55
N ALA A 319 19.75 0.67 13.72
CA ALA A 319 19.01 0.61 14.98
C ALA A 319 17.76 1.49 14.97
N ILE A 320 17.79 2.63 14.27
CA ILE A 320 16.60 3.48 14.10
C ILE A 320 15.70 2.93 12.98
N THR A 321 16.26 2.66 11.80
CA THR A 321 15.47 2.32 10.62
C THR A 321 14.98 0.86 10.61
N GLY A 322 15.61 -0.04 11.37
CA GLY A 322 15.29 -1.47 11.43
C GLY A 322 15.69 -2.25 10.17
N HIS A 323 16.77 -1.85 9.50
CA HIS A 323 17.37 -2.65 8.43
C HIS A 323 18.22 -3.76 9.05
N ARG A 324 18.11 -4.99 8.53
CA ARG A 324 18.90 -6.14 9.01
C ARG A 324 20.26 -6.27 8.32
N THR A 325 20.42 -5.66 7.15
CA THR A 325 21.67 -5.72 6.38
C THR A 325 22.12 -4.31 6.03
N SER A 326 23.42 -4.08 6.08
CA SER A 326 24.03 -2.78 5.76
C SER A 326 23.80 -2.39 4.30
N LYS A 327 23.68 -3.35 3.37
CA LYS A 327 23.52 -3.11 1.93
C LYS A 327 22.40 -2.11 1.59
N GLU A 328 21.26 -2.16 2.30
CA GLU A 328 20.16 -1.20 2.07
C GLU A 328 20.48 0.18 2.64
N VAL A 329 21.16 0.26 3.79
CA VAL A 329 21.60 1.53 4.41
C VAL A 329 22.71 2.18 3.60
N THR A 330 23.74 1.44 3.21
CA THR A 330 24.83 1.91 2.36
C THR A 330 24.31 2.49 1.05
N ARG A 331 23.22 1.96 0.48
CA ARG A 331 22.59 2.56 -0.72
C ARG A 331 22.08 3.98 -0.46
N TYR A 332 21.58 4.26 0.74
CA TYR A 332 21.05 5.57 1.11
C TYR A 332 22.15 6.54 1.59
N THR A 333 23.23 6.03 2.17
CA THR A 333 24.29 6.84 2.78
C THR A 333 25.52 7.03 1.90
N ARG A 334 25.63 6.33 0.76
CA ARG A 334 26.80 6.34 -0.14
C ARG A 334 27.24 7.73 -0.58
N ALA A 335 26.31 8.61 -0.93
CA ALA A 335 26.64 9.96 -1.40
C ALA A 335 26.94 10.94 -0.24
N ALA A 336 26.27 10.78 0.89
CA ALA A 336 26.28 11.76 1.98
C ALA A 336 27.46 11.60 2.96
N SER A 337 28.15 10.45 3.00
CA SER A 337 28.90 10.05 4.20
C SER A 337 30.42 9.92 4.06
N GLN A 338 31.05 10.10 2.90
CA GLN A 338 32.52 9.90 2.85
C GLN A 338 33.28 10.98 3.63
N LYS A 339 33.01 12.27 3.35
CA LYS A 339 33.69 13.40 3.99
C LYS A 339 33.39 13.49 5.49
N THR A 340 32.12 13.40 5.87
CA THR A 340 31.68 13.46 7.28
C THR A 340 32.21 12.28 8.10
N ARG A 341 32.27 11.06 7.53
CA ARG A 341 32.86 9.91 8.23
C ARG A 341 34.35 10.07 8.43
N ALA A 342 35.07 10.62 7.45
CA ALA A 342 36.49 10.90 7.59
C ALA A 342 36.73 11.95 8.69
N GLU A 343 35.96 13.04 8.72
CA GLU A 343 36.05 14.07 9.74
C GLU A 343 35.72 13.53 11.14
N SER A 344 34.62 12.79 11.31
CA SER A 344 34.25 12.18 12.59
C SER A 344 35.30 11.18 13.09
N ALA A 345 35.83 10.33 12.19
CA ALA A 345 36.88 9.37 12.53
C ALA A 345 38.16 10.08 12.99
N LEU A 346 38.56 11.16 12.30
CA LEU A 346 39.75 11.93 12.67
C LEU A 346 39.55 12.72 13.97
N ARG A 347 38.37 13.30 14.22
CA ARG A 347 38.04 13.95 15.51
C ARG A 347 38.11 12.96 16.69
N ARG A 348 37.62 11.73 16.49
CA ARG A 348 37.74 10.67 17.50
C ARG A 348 39.19 10.23 17.73
N MET A 349 40.02 10.24 16.69
CA MET A 349 41.46 9.95 16.80
C MET A 349 42.23 11.09 17.48
N SER A 350 41.81 12.34 17.31
CA SER A 350 42.47 13.51 17.92
C SER A 350 42.07 13.77 19.38
N GLY A 351 41.17 12.96 19.96
CA GLY A 351 40.77 13.06 21.36
C GLY A 351 39.79 14.20 21.66
N GLU A 352 39.26 14.88 20.65
CA GLU A 352 38.20 15.88 20.80
C GLU A 352 36.84 15.15 20.90
N GLN A 353 36.44 14.79 22.12
CA GLN A 353 35.08 14.32 22.39
C GLN A 353 34.21 15.51 22.81
N SER A 354 33.11 15.72 22.08
CA SER A 354 31.96 16.52 22.53
C SER A 354 31.00 15.67 23.32
#